data_AF-A0A1Q3YYL0-F1
#
_entry.id   AF-A0A1Q3YYL0-F1
#
_cell.length_a   1.000
_cell.length_b   1.000
_cell.length_c   1.000
_cell.angle_alpha   90.00
_cell.angle_beta   90.00
_cell.angle_gamma   90.00
#
_symmetry.space_group_name_H-M   'P 1'
#
loop_
_entity.id
_entity.type
_entity.pdbx_description
1 polymer ?
#
loop_
_entity_poly.entity_id
_entity_poly.type
_entity_poly.pdbx_seq_one_letter_code
_entity_poly.pdbx_strand_id
1 'polypeptide(L)'
;MSSPGPFLRFSHTVSRLAGKPITFAAACILILLWAVAGPVFGYSETWQLVVNTATTIITFLMVFVLQNTQNRDGEAVQAKLDELIYALREADNRFVAAEKLSDKELHALRERLTQQCDRAGEELERRGKSSPAKVSEPA
;
A
#
# COMPACT_ATOMS: atom_id res chain seq x y z
N MET A 1 17.93 -20.49 -0.69
CA MET A 1 17.18 -19.53 -1.53
C MET A 1 16.06 -20.29 -2.23
N SER A 2 14.87 -20.31 -1.63
CA SER A 2 13.73 -21.03 -2.19
C SER A 2 13.24 -20.29 -3.43
N SER A 3 13.17 -20.99 -4.57
CA SER A 3 12.61 -20.41 -5.80
C SER A 3 11.21 -19.85 -5.53
N PRO A 4 10.87 -18.64 -6.01
CA PRO A 4 9.51 -18.13 -5.86
C PRO A 4 8.55 -19.15 -6.49
N GLY A 5 7.57 -19.59 -5.70
CA GLY A 5 6.59 -20.60 -6.10
C GLY A 5 5.88 -20.20 -7.40
N PRO A 6 5.32 -21.17 -8.14
CA PRO A 6 4.75 -20.94 -9.48
C PRO A 6 3.66 -19.84 -9.46
N PHE A 7 2.80 -19.83 -8.44
CA PHE A 7 1.78 -18.81 -8.24
C PHE A 7 2.38 -17.41 -8.05
N LEU A 8 3.47 -17.30 -7.28
CA LEU A 8 4.09 -16.01 -7.00
C LEU A 8 4.69 -15.38 -8.25
N ARG A 9 5.33 -16.19 -9.11
CA ARG A 9 5.85 -15.73 -10.41
C ARG A 9 4.73 -15.30 -11.36
N PHE A 10 3.65 -16.08 -11.40
CA PHE A 10 2.46 -15.77 -12.19
C PHE A 10 1.84 -14.45 -11.76
N SER A 11 1.51 -14.28 -10.47
CA SER A 11 0.87 -13.08 -9.93
C SER A 11 1.72 -11.82 -10.14
N HIS A 12 3.05 -11.91 -9.95
CA HIS A 12 3.97 -10.80 -10.24
C HIS A 12 3.96 -10.41 -11.73
N THR A 13 3.93 -11.41 -12.62
CA THR A 13 3.91 -11.17 -14.07
C THR A 13 2.60 -10.53 -14.49
N VAL A 14 1.47 -11.06 -14.04
CA VAL A 14 0.14 -10.55 -14.34
C VAL A 14 -0.05 -9.13 -13.81
N SER A 15 0.33 -8.87 -12.56
CA SER A 15 0.24 -7.52 -11.97
C SER A 15 1.08 -6.50 -12.74
N ARG A 16 2.33 -6.86 -13.08
CA ARG A 16 3.22 -6.00 -13.89
C ARG A 16 2.67 -5.75 -15.30
N LEU A 17 1.99 -6.73 -15.89
CA LEU A 17 1.35 -6.56 -17.19
C LEU A 17 0.13 -5.64 -17.05
N ALA A 18 -0.74 -5.89 -16.07
CA ALA A 18 -1.96 -5.14 -15.83
C ALA A 18 -1.71 -3.66 -15.52
N GLY A 19 -0.61 -3.33 -14.83
CA GLY A 19 -0.25 -1.95 -14.49
C GLY A 19 0.34 -1.12 -15.64
N LYS A 20 0.57 -1.69 -16.83
CA LYS A 20 1.16 -0.95 -17.97
C LYS A 20 0.08 -0.19 -18.75
N PRO A 21 0.32 1.09 -19.11
CA PRO A 21 -0.60 1.87 -19.95
C PRO A 21 -0.94 1.20 -21.29
N ILE A 22 0.04 0.50 -21.90
CA ILE A 22 -0.16 -0.24 -23.16
C ILE A 22 -1.18 -1.38 -22.99
N THR A 23 -1.16 -2.07 -21.85
CA THR A 23 -2.11 -3.15 -21.56
C THR A 23 -3.53 -2.61 -21.39
N PHE A 24 -3.67 -1.46 -20.74
CA PHE A 24 -4.96 -0.77 -20.64
C PHE A 24 -5.49 -0.37 -22.02
N ALA A 25 -4.65 0.25 -22.86
CA ALA A 25 -5.02 0.60 -24.23
C ALA A 25 -5.44 -0.64 -25.05
N ALA A 26 -4.71 -1.76 -24.93
CA ALA A 26 -5.07 -3.03 -25.56
C ALA A 26 -6.42 -3.57 -25.07
N ALA A 27 -6.71 -3.48 -23.76
CA ALA A 27 -8.00 -3.86 -23.20
C ALA A 27 -9.14 -2.97 -23.73
N CYS A 28 -8.94 -1.66 -23.85
CA CYS A 28 -9.92 -0.75 -24.46
C CYS A 28 -10.18 -1.12 -25.92
N ILE A 29 -9.14 -1.40 -26.71
CA ILE A 29 -9.28 -1.84 -28.11
C ILE A 29 -10.06 -3.15 -28.17
N LEU A 30 -9.78 -4.11 -27.29
CA LEU A 30 -10.50 -5.39 -27.22
C LEU A 30 -12.01 -5.16 -26.96
N ILE A 31 -12.35 -4.28 -26.02
CA ILE A 31 -13.74 -3.93 -25.70
C ILE A 31 -14.42 -3.24 -26.90
N LEU A 32 -13.72 -2.35 -27.60
CA LEU A 32 -14.23 -1.69 -28.80
C LEU A 32 -14.48 -2.68 -29.94
N LEU A 33 -13.53 -3.61 -30.18
CA LEU A 33 -13.68 -4.66 -31.18
C LEU A 33 -14.86 -5.57 -30.86
N TRP A 34 -15.04 -5.94 -29.59
CA TRP A 34 -16.22 -6.66 -29.15
C TRP A 34 -17.51 -5.86 -29.38
N ALA A 35 -17.55 -4.58 -29.03
CA ALA A 35 -18.74 -3.75 -29.25
C ALA A 35 -19.11 -3.64 -30.75
N VAL A 36 -18.10 -3.44 -31.62
CA VAL A 36 -18.28 -3.37 -33.08
C VAL A 36 -18.68 -4.71 -33.70
N ALA A 37 -18.30 -5.83 -33.09
CA ALA A 37 -18.75 -7.16 -33.51
C ALA A 37 -20.21 -7.45 -33.09
N GLY A 38 -20.73 -6.78 -32.06
CA GLY A 38 -22.08 -6.97 -31.52
C GLY A 38 -23.24 -6.93 -32.53
N PRO A 39 -23.29 -5.99 -33.49
CA PRO A 39 -24.32 -5.93 -34.53
C PRO A 39 -24.41 -7.20 -35.40
N VAL A 40 -23.28 -7.87 -35.66
CA VAL A 40 -23.25 -9.13 -36.43
C VAL A 40 -23.99 -10.25 -35.70
N PHE A 41 -23.96 -10.22 -34.36
CA PHE A 41 -24.63 -11.18 -33.49
C PHE A 41 -25.97 -10.66 -32.93
N GLY A 42 -26.47 -9.54 -33.46
CA GLY A 42 -27.72 -8.92 -33.03
C GLY A 42 -27.76 -8.55 -31.55
N TYR A 43 -26.60 -8.33 -30.91
CA TYR A 43 -26.48 -8.13 -29.46
C TYR A 43 -27.24 -9.17 -28.62
N SER A 44 -27.23 -10.43 -29.05
CA SER A 44 -27.95 -11.53 -28.39
C SER A 44 -27.64 -11.69 -26.90
N GLU A 45 -28.57 -12.30 -26.15
CA GLU A 45 -28.37 -12.66 -24.74
C GLU A 45 -27.09 -13.47 -24.53
N THR A 46 -26.80 -14.44 -25.39
CA THR A 46 -25.57 -15.24 -25.33
C THR A 46 -24.32 -14.39 -25.55
N TRP A 47 -24.37 -13.41 -26.45
CA TRP A 47 -23.27 -12.49 -26.72
C TRP A 47 -22.89 -11.65 -25.48
N GLN A 48 -23.91 -11.14 -24.79
CA GLN A 48 -23.73 -10.35 -23.57
C GLN A 48 -23.31 -11.23 -22.38
N LEU A 49 -23.94 -12.41 -22.24
CA LEU A 49 -23.65 -13.37 -21.19
C LEU A 49 -22.17 -13.77 -21.19
N VAL A 50 -21.60 -14.10 -22.36
CA VAL A 50 -20.20 -14.51 -22.47
C VAL A 50 -19.24 -13.45 -21.90
N VAL A 51 -19.43 -12.17 -22.24
CA VAL A 51 -18.54 -11.12 -21.74
C VAL A 51 -18.75 -10.82 -20.26
N ASN A 52 -20.00 -10.84 -19.79
CA ASN A 52 -20.30 -10.64 -18.39
C ASN A 52 -19.70 -11.77 -17.52
N THR A 53 -19.91 -13.02 -17.93
CA THR A 53 -19.35 -14.20 -17.25
C THR A 53 -17.82 -14.18 -17.29
N ALA A 54 -17.21 -13.87 -18.43
CA ALA A 54 -15.75 -13.80 -18.56
C ALA A 54 -15.16 -12.71 -17.65
N THR A 55 -15.74 -11.51 -17.66
CA THR A 55 -15.27 -10.39 -16.83
C THR A 55 -15.40 -10.72 -15.34
N THR A 56 -16.49 -11.39 -14.94
CA THR A 56 -16.70 -11.81 -13.56
C THR A 56 -15.62 -12.80 -13.10
N ILE A 57 -15.33 -13.83 -13.91
CA ILE A 57 -14.26 -14.80 -13.60
C ILE A 57 -12.90 -14.11 -13.52
N ILE A 58 -12.58 -13.25 -14.50
CA ILE A 58 -11.32 -12.51 -14.52
C ILE A 58 -11.20 -11.63 -13.28
N THR A 59 -12.26 -10.93 -12.90
CA THR A 59 -12.28 -10.06 -11.71
C THR A 59 -12.08 -10.88 -10.44
N PHE A 60 -12.75 -12.02 -10.31
CA PHE A 60 -12.59 -12.92 -9.17
C PHE A 60 -11.13 -13.41 -9.05
N LEU A 61 -10.53 -13.85 -10.15
CA LEU A 61 -9.12 -14.25 -10.16
C LEU A 61 -8.17 -13.06 -9.89
N MET A 62 -8.51 -11.87 -10.40
CA MET A 62 -7.75 -10.65 -10.21
C MET A 62 -7.68 -10.26 -8.73
N VAL A 63 -8.74 -10.49 -7.93
CA VAL A 63 -8.69 -10.25 -6.48
C VAL A 63 -7.57 -11.05 -5.82
N PHE A 64 -7.39 -12.34 -6.15
CA PHE A 64 -6.31 -13.15 -5.59
C PHE A 64 -4.93 -12.69 -6.06
N VAL A 65 -4.79 -12.37 -7.35
CA VAL A 65 -3.54 -11.85 -7.91
C VAL A 65 -3.16 -10.53 -7.25
N LEU A 66 -4.14 -9.64 -7.09
CA LEU A 66 -3.98 -8.33 -6.49
C LEU A 66 -3.64 -8.47 -5.00
N GLN A 67 -4.37 -9.27 -4.24
CA GLN A 67 -4.09 -9.56 -2.83
C GLN A 67 -2.68 -10.14 -2.64
N ASN A 68 -2.27 -11.12 -3.45
CA ASN A 68 -0.93 -11.69 -3.36
C ASN A 68 0.15 -10.64 -3.65
N THR A 69 -0.06 -9.79 -4.65
CA THR A 69 0.90 -8.74 -4.99
C THR A 69 0.95 -7.67 -3.90
N GLN A 70 -0.22 -7.19 -3.46
CA GLN A 70 -0.36 -6.21 -2.39
C GLN A 70 0.21 -6.71 -1.06
N ASN A 71 -0.02 -7.97 -0.67
CA ASN A 71 0.54 -8.55 0.54
C ASN A 71 2.07 -8.53 0.48
N ARG A 72 2.66 -8.96 -0.65
CA ARG A 72 4.12 -8.98 -0.80
C ARG A 72 4.73 -7.59 -0.85
N ASP A 73 4.08 -6.64 -1.53
CA ASP A 73 4.54 -5.26 -1.57
C ASP A 73 4.42 -4.61 -0.17
N GLY A 74 3.38 -4.94 0.59
CA GLY A 74 3.20 -4.54 1.99
C GLY A 74 4.32 -5.04 2.91
N GLU A 75 4.65 -6.33 2.85
CA GLU A 75 5.77 -6.93 3.59
C GLU A 75 7.11 -6.28 3.23
N ALA A 76 7.34 -5.97 1.93
CA ALA A 76 8.55 -5.32 1.49
C ALA A 76 8.66 -3.87 2.00
N VAL A 77 7.54 -3.15 2.08
CA VAL A 77 7.50 -1.81 2.68
C VAL A 77 7.77 -1.88 4.18
N GLN A 78 7.13 -2.80 4.89
CA GLN A 78 7.37 -3.03 6.33
C GLN A 78 8.85 -3.32 6.61
N ALA A 79 9.47 -4.25 5.87
CA ALA A 79 10.89 -4.60 6.05
C ALA A 79 11.83 -3.40 5.80
N LYS A 80 11.52 -2.52 4.84
CA LYS A 80 12.29 -1.29 4.61
C LYS A 80 12.12 -0.29 5.76
N LEU A 81 10.92 -0.16 6.30
CA LEU A 81 10.65 0.71 7.44
C LEU A 81 11.34 0.18 8.71
N ASP A 82 11.31 -1.12 8.94
CA ASP A 82 12.00 -1.78 10.04
C ASP A 82 13.51 -1.49 10.01
N GLU A 83 14.14 -1.60 8.84
CA GLU A 83 15.57 -1.26 8.67
C GLU A 83 15.84 0.21 8.97
N LEU A 84 14.97 1.13 8.52
CA LEU A 84 15.12 2.56 8.79
C LEU A 84 14.95 2.89 10.28
N ILE A 85 14.00 2.26 10.96
CA ILE A 85 13.78 2.42 12.42
C ILE A 85 15.01 1.88 13.16
N TYR A 86 15.48 0.68 12.80
CA TYR A 86 16.63 0.06 13.43
C TYR A 86 17.93 0.88 13.26
N ALA A 87 18.11 1.52 12.10
CA ALA A 87 19.27 2.36 11.81
C ALA A 87 19.25 3.73 12.53
N LEU A 88 18.07 4.23 12.92
CA LEU A 88 17.92 5.56 13.52
C LEU A 88 18.07 5.50 15.04
N ARG A 89 19.14 6.11 15.58
CA ARG A 89 19.45 6.11 17.02
C ARG A 89 18.36 6.65 17.94
N GLU A 90 17.53 7.57 17.45
CA GLU A 90 16.47 8.21 18.24
C GLU A 90 15.11 7.51 18.08
N ALA A 91 14.99 6.52 17.20
CA ALA A 91 13.75 5.78 17.01
C ALA A 91 13.56 4.71 18.11
N ASP A 92 12.31 4.46 18.50
CA ASP A 92 11.99 3.36 19.41
C ASP A 92 11.95 2.04 18.64
N ASN A 93 12.96 1.19 18.87
CA ASN A 93 13.08 -0.14 18.25
C ASN A 93 11.89 -1.07 18.50
N ARG A 94 10.99 -0.75 19.44
CA ARG A 94 9.76 -1.51 19.66
C ARG A 94 8.76 -1.38 18.51
N PHE A 95 8.97 -0.44 17.59
CA PHE A 95 8.21 -0.33 16.34
C PHE A 95 8.69 -1.29 15.25
N VAL A 96 9.89 -1.88 15.40
CA VAL A 96 10.38 -2.91 14.47
C VAL A 96 9.48 -4.14 14.57
N ALA A 97 9.00 -4.63 13.43
CA ALA A 97 8.05 -5.73 13.33
C ALA A 97 6.72 -5.51 14.07
N ALA A 98 6.26 -4.25 14.16
CA ALA A 98 5.02 -3.89 14.85
C ALA A 98 3.76 -4.53 14.23
N GLU A 99 3.80 -4.97 12.97
CA GLU A 99 2.71 -5.70 12.30
C GLU A 99 2.41 -7.07 12.91
N LYS A 100 3.33 -7.61 13.72
CA LYS A 100 3.16 -8.90 14.42
C LYS A 100 2.55 -8.75 15.80
N LEU A 101 2.38 -7.52 16.29
CA LEU A 101 1.77 -7.24 17.57
C LEU A 101 0.26 -7.50 17.51
N SER A 102 -0.33 -7.90 18.65
CA SER A 102 -1.78 -7.90 18.78
C SER A 102 -2.32 -6.47 18.73
N ASP A 103 -3.61 -6.31 18.38
CA ASP A 103 -4.25 -5.00 18.33
C ASP A 103 -4.09 -4.21 19.64
N LYS A 104 -4.16 -4.88 20.79
CA LYS A 104 -3.98 -4.26 22.11
C LYS A 104 -2.56 -3.76 22.31
N GLU A 105 -1.56 -4.56 21.92
CA GLU A 105 -0.16 -4.18 22.05
C GLU A 105 0.21 -3.05 21.09
N LEU A 106 -0.29 -3.09 19.86
CA LEU A 106 -0.09 -2.04 18.86
C LEU A 106 -0.74 -0.72 19.32
N HIS A 107 -1.95 -0.78 19.89
CA HIS A 107 -2.63 0.39 20.44
C HIS A 107 -1.83 1.00 21.61
N ALA A 108 -1.38 0.17 22.55
CA ALA A 108 -0.56 0.61 23.67
C ALA A 108 0.78 1.20 23.22
N LEU A 109 1.39 0.66 22.16
CA LEU A 109 2.62 1.20 21.57
C LEU A 109 2.38 2.58 20.94
N ARG A 110 1.28 2.73 20.19
CA ARG A 110 0.88 4.02 19.59
C ARG A 110 0.58 5.09 20.64
N GLU A 111 -0.16 4.76 21.70
CA GLU A 111 -0.45 5.69 22.79
C GLU A 111 0.82 6.23 23.45
N ARG A 112 1.82 5.36 23.67
CA ARG A 112 3.10 5.78 24.25
C ARG A 112 3.83 6.77 23.35
N LEU A 113 3.81 6.55 22.04
CA LEU A 113 4.42 7.48 21.07
C LEU A 113 3.70 8.84 21.10
N THR A 114 2.38 8.85 21.08
CA THR A 114 1.60 10.09 21.19
C THR A 114 1.97 10.83 22.48
N GLN A 115 2.01 10.15 23.63
CA GLN A 115 2.41 10.74 24.91
C GLN A 115 3.86 11.26 24.92
N GLN A 116 4.77 10.68 24.16
CA GLN A 116 6.14 11.18 24.01
C GLN A 116 6.18 12.45 23.17
N CYS A 117 5.45 12.46 22.04
CA CYS A 117 5.32 13.62 21.18
C CYS A 117 4.69 14.81 21.92
N ASP A 118 3.63 14.56 22.69
CA ASP A 118 2.94 15.61 23.47
C ASP A 118 3.90 16.23 24.51
N ARG A 119 4.63 15.38 25.26
CA ARG A 119 5.63 15.86 26.24
C ARG A 119 6.76 16.65 25.59
N ALA A 120 7.28 16.17 24.46
CA ALA A 120 8.31 16.90 23.71
C ALA A 120 7.79 18.26 23.22
N GLY A 121 6.54 18.32 22.75
CA GLY A 121 5.86 19.56 22.37
C GLY A 121 5.75 20.55 23.54
N GLU A 122 5.26 20.09 24.69
CA GLU A 122 5.14 20.92 25.89
C GLU A 122 6.51 21.45 26.38
N GLU A 123 7.55 20.63 26.33
CA GLU A 123 8.91 21.06 26.70
C GLU A 123 9.46 22.14 25.76
N LEU A 124 9.20 22.02 24.45
CA LEU A 124 9.56 23.04 23.46
C LEU A 124 8.80 24.35 23.70
N GLU A 125 7.50 24.28 24.03
CA GLU A 125 6.71 25.47 24.37
C GLU A 125 7.20 26.16 25.64
N ARG A 126 7.55 25.39 26.68
CA ARG A 126 8.11 25.92 27.94
C ARG A 126 9.48 26.57 27.72
N ARG A 127 10.33 25.96 26.87
CA ARG A 127 11.63 26.53 26.46
C ARG A 127 11.45 27.83 25.66
N GLY A 128 10.47 27.88 24.75
CA GLY A 128 10.12 29.09 24.01
C GLY A 128 9.62 30.23 24.90
N LYS A 129 8.78 29.94 25.90
CA LYS A 129 8.30 30.92 26.89
C LYS A 129 9.38 31.41 27.87
N SER A 130 10.44 30.62 28.09
CA SER A 130 11.52 30.95 29.02
C SER A 130 12.65 31.79 28.39
N SER A 131 12.62 32.03 27.07
CA SER A 131 13.56 32.89 26.36
C SER A 131 12.99 34.29 26.00
N PRO A 132 12.71 35.17 26.99
CA PRO A 132 12.69 36.59 26.74
C PRO A 132 13.52 37.34 27.80
N ALA A 133 14.86 37.25 27.78
CA ALA A 133 15.73 38.18 28.52
C ALA A 133 17.22 37.98 28.18
N LYS A 134 17.67 38.35 26.97
CA LYS A 134 19.09 38.64 26.77
C LYS A 134 19.36 39.57 25.59
N VAL A 135 18.72 40.74 25.58
CA VAL A 135 19.27 41.94 24.90
C VAL A 135 18.93 43.15 25.77
N SER A 136 19.82 43.47 26.71
CA SER A 136 19.93 44.81 27.27
C SER A 136 21.42 45.10 27.38
N GLU A 137 21.89 45.86 26.39
CA GLU A 137 23.25 46.37 26.18
C GLU A 137 23.73 47.17 27.40
N PRO A 138 25.02 47.13 27.78
CA PRO A 138 25.53 47.93 28.88
C PRO A 138 25.70 49.39 28.44
N ALA A 139 25.33 50.31 29.33
CA ALA A 139 25.56 51.75 29.21
C ALA A 139 27.02 52.14 29.53
#